data_AF-A0A7L2I924-F1
#
_entry.id   AF-A0A7L2I924-F1
#
_cell.length_a   1.000
_cell.length_b   1.000
_cell.length_c   1.000
_cell.angle_alpha   90.00
_cell.angle_beta   90.00
_cell.angle_gamma   90.00
#
_symmetry.space_group_name_H-M   'P 1'
#
loop_
_entity.id
_entity.type
_entity.pdbx_description
1 polymer ?
#
loop_
_entity_poly.entity_id
_entity_poly.type
_entity_poly.pdbx_seq_one_letter_code
_entity_poly.pdbx_strand_id
1 'polypeptide(L)'
;KMAEGEKTRQWKQEEEQQQKEKQEGLIEFYSSYQELFQFFCSNTTIHGAIRLVCSKKNKMKTAFWSVLFFLTFGLMYWQFGILYREYFSYPVNLNLNLNSDRLAFPAVTLCTLNPYRYSAIRKKLDELDQITHQTLMDLYGYNMSLSRSDWSVPGTQKRSSRSLLHQVQRHPLRRQKRDNVNVVNLPENSPSVDKNDWKIGFVLCSENNKDCFHQAYSSGVDAVREWYSFHYINILAQMPDAKALDESDFENFIYSCRFNEATCDKANYTHFHHPLYGNCYTFNDNSSSLWTSSLPGINNGLSLVVRTEQNDFIPLLSTVTGARVMVHDQNEPAFMDDGGFNVRPGIETSISMRK
;
A
#
# COMPACT_ATOMS: atom_id res chain seq x y z
N LYS A 1 -40.05 -22.34 95.74
CA LYS A 1 -40.98 -22.62 94.61
C LYS A 1 -41.08 -21.40 93.65
N MET A 2 -39.97 -20.85 93.19
CA MET A 2 -39.95 -19.80 92.13
C MET A 2 -38.97 -20.13 90.98
N ALA A 3 -38.18 -21.20 91.07
CA ALA A 3 -37.17 -21.54 90.07
C ALA A 3 -37.63 -22.55 88.99
N GLU A 4 -38.83 -23.12 89.11
CA GLU A 4 -39.34 -24.15 88.19
C GLU A 4 -40.12 -23.57 86.99
N GLY A 5 -40.78 -22.42 87.19
CA GLY A 5 -41.57 -21.75 86.15
C GLY A 5 -40.75 -20.92 85.15
N GLU A 6 -39.56 -20.45 85.54
CA GLU A 6 -38.65 -19.76 84.64
C GLU A 6 -37.91 -20.73 83.72
N LYS A 7 -37.45 -21.88 84.23
CA LYS A 7 -36.84 -22.93 83.42
C LYS A 7 -37.79 -23.44 82.32
N THR A 8 -39.06 -23.68 82.62
CA THR A 8 -40.03 -24.16 81.61
C THR A 8 -40.34 -23.13 80.52
N ARG A 9 -40.23 -21.82 80.82
CA ARG A 9 -40.36 -20.75 79.81
C ARG A 9 -39.11 -20.65 78.95
N GLN A 10 -37.93 -20.82 79.55
CA GLN A 10 -36.65 -20.80 78.85
C GLN A 10 -36.52 -22.00 77.90
N TRP A 11 -36.89 -23.21 78.33
CA TRP A 11 -36.94 -24.40 77.46
C TRP A 11 -37.93 -24.26 76.31
N LYS A 12 -39.11 -23.65 76.54
CA LYS A 12 -40.07 -23.38 75.46
C LYS A 12 -39.58 -22.33 74.47
N GLN A 13 -38.89 -21.30 74.96
CA GLN A 13 -38.30 -20.26 74.10
C GLN A 13 -37.12 -20.81 73.29
N GLU A 14 -36.30 -21.69 73.88
CA GLU A 14 -35.21 -22.38 73.18
C GLU A 14 -35.74 -23.40 72.15
N GLU A 15 -36.82 -24.12 72.43
CA GLU A 15 -37.51 -24.98 71.44
C GLU A 15 -38.14 -24.16 70.30
N GLU A 16 -38.76 -23.02 70.60
CA GLU A 16 -39.32 -22.11 69.58
C GLU A 16 -38.23 -21.43 68.73
N GLN A 17 -37.09 -21.08 69.33
CA GLN A 17 -35.94 -20.55 68.59
C GLN A 17 -35.24 -21.63 67.74
N GLN A 18 -35.07 -22.85 68.27
CA GLN A 18 -34.52 -23.95 67.49
C GLN A 18 -35.45 -24.37 66.34
N GLN A 19 -36.78 -24.28 66.50
CA GLN A 19 -37.72 -24.49 65.39
C GLN A 19 -37.66 -23.39 64.33
N LYS A 20 -37.49 -22.12 64.74
CA LYS A 20 -37.32 -20.99 63.80
C LYS A 20 -36.01 -21.05 63.01
N GLU A 21 -34.89 -21.36 63.66
CA GLU A 21 -33.60 -21.48 62.97
C GLU A 21 -33.57 -22.67 61.99
N LYS A 22 -34.27 -23.78 62.32
CA LYS A 22 -34.38 -24.93 61.41
C LYS A 22 -35.21 -24.64 60.15
N GLN A 23 -36.08 -23.63 60.21
CA GLN A 23 -36.93 -23.21 59.09
C GLN A 23 -36.24 -22.19 58.17
N GLU A 24 -35.28 -21.41 58.68
CA GLU A 24 -34.57 -20.37 57.91
C GLU A 24 -33.31 -20.90 57.20
N GLY A 25 -32.82 -22.10 57.55
CA GLY A 25 -31.59 -22.69 56.99
C GLY A 25 -31.74 -23.68 55.84
N LEU A 26 -32.95 -23.99 55.37
CA LEU A 26 -33.16 -24.97 54.30
C LEU A 26 -33.52 -24.27 52.99
N ILE A 27 -32.57 -24.20 52.05
CA ILE A 27 -32.87 -23.96 50.64
C ILE A 27 -33.80 -25.11 50.22
N GLU A 28 -35.12 -24.86 50.14
CA GLU A 28 -36.12 -25.84 49.71
C GLU A 28 -35.84 -26.27 48.27
N PHE A 29 -35.11 -27.37 48.11
CA PHE A 29 -35.14 -28.11 46.86
C PHE A 29 -36.48 -28.86 46.80
N TYR A 30 -37.42 -28.33 46.03
CA TYR A 30 -38.70 -28.98 45.75
C TYR A 30 -38.46 -30.39 45.21
N SER A 31 -39.07 -31.38 45.86
CA SER A 31 -38.82 -32.80 45.58
C SER A 31 -39.39 -33.25 44.22
N SER A 32 -40.36 -32.50 43.69
CA SER A 32 -41.02 -32.74 42.41
C SER A 32 -41.41 -31.43 41.74
N TYR A 33 -41.31 -31.39 40.39
CA TYR A 33 -41.79 -30.26 39.58
C TYR A 33 -43.25 -29.90 39.89
N GLN A 34 -44.07 -30.88 40.30
CA GLN A 34 -45.47 -30.68 40.59
C GLN A 34 -45.71 -29.83 41.85
N GLU A 35 -44.89 -30.01 42.89
CA GLU A 35 -44.94 -29.21 44.12
C GLU A 35 -44.45 -27.78 43.86
N LEU A 36 -43.37 -27.64 43.08
CA LEU A 36 -42.86 -26.33 42.65
C LEU A 36 -43.93 -25.54 41.89
N PHE A 37 -44.62 -26.16 40.93
CA PHE A 37 -45.68 -25.51 40.17
C PHE A 37 -46.89 -25.14 41.03
N GLN A 38 -47.23 -25.96 42.03
CA GLN A 38 -48.35 -25.70 42.93
C GLN A 38 -48.05 -24.56 43.90
N PHE A 39 -46.82 -24.49 44.43
CA PHE A 39 -46.32 -23.34 45.20
C PHE A 39 -46.27 -22.06 44.35
N PHE A 40 -45.78 -22.17 43.11
CA PHE A 40 -45.74 -21.05 42.18
C PHE A 40 -47.15 -20.50 41.95
N CYS A 41 -48.16 -21.35 41.78
CA CYS A 41 -49.54 -20.91 41.64
C CYS A 41 -50.14 -20.21 42.87
N SER A 42 -49.70 -20.53 44.08
CA SER A 42 -50.23 -19.90 45.31
C SER A 42 -49.53 -18.60 45.66
N ASN A 43 -48.23 -18.48 45.36
CA ASN A 43 -47.40 -17.35 45.79
C ASN A 43 -47.00 -16.37 44.68
N THR A 44 -47.06 -16.77 43.40
CA THR A 44 -46.74 -15.85 42.30
C THR A 44 -47.92 -14.93 42.00
N THR A 45 -47.65 -13.64 41.78
CA THR A 45 -48.66 -12.70 41.28
C THR A 45 -48.69 -12.67 39.74
N ILE A 46 -47.88 -13.49 39.06
CA ILE A 46 -47.84 -13.59 37.60
C ILE A 46 -49.16 -14.23 37.09
N HIS A 47 -50.09 -13.38 36.67
CA HIS A 47 -51.45 -13.77 36.29
C HIS A 47 -51.51 -14.79 35.13
N GLY A 48 -50.51 -14.81 34.26
CA GLY A 48 -50.42 -15.79 33.16
C GLY A 48 -50.11 -17.22 33.63
N ALA A 49 -49.16 -17.39 34.55
CA ALA A 49 -48.71 -18.70 35.03
C ALA A 49 -49.79 -19.44 35.83
N ILE A 50 -50.53 -18.71 36.68
CA ILE A 50 -51.64 -19.26 37.47
C ILE A 50 -52.77 -19.80 36.56
N ARG A 51 -53.10 -19.06 35.48
CA ARG A 51 -54.17 -19.44 34.54
C ARG A 51 -53.77 -20.60 33.62
N LEU A 52 -52.48 -20.75 33.34
CA LEU A 52 -51.91 -21.79 32.48
C LEU A 52 -51.76 -23.14 33.20
N VAL A 53 -51.31 -23.15 34.45
CA VAL A 53 -50.99 -24.40 35.18
C VAL A 53 -52.09 -24.83 36.16
N CYS A 54 -52.80 -23.90 36.79
CA CYS A 54 -53.72 -24.21 37.91
C CYS A 54 -55.22 -24.16 37.58
N SER A 55 -55.59 -23.97 36.30
CA SER A 55 -57.00 -24.06 35.87
C SER A 55 -57.40 -25.49 35.49
N LYS A 56 -57.75 -26.32 36.48
CA LYS A 56 -58.22 -27.71 36.24
C LYS A 56 -59.59 -27.82 35.56
N LYS A 57 -60.47 -26.80 35.71
CA LYS A 57 -61.90 -26.91 35.39
C LYS A 57 -62.30 -26.49 33.95
N ASN A 58 -61.54 -25.64 33.26
CA ASN A 58 -61.91 -25.11 31.94
C ASN A 58 -60.74 -25.14 30.95
N LYS A 59 -60.58 -26.28 30.24
CA LYS A 59 -59.48 -26.51 29.29
C LYS A 59 -59.39 -25.46 28.17
N MET A 60 -60.51 -24.87 27.76
CA MET A 60 -60.53 -23.78 26.76
C MET A 60 -59.88 -22.49 27.26
N LYS A 61 -60.07 -22.14 28.54
CA LYS A 61 -59.41 -20.96 29.12
C LYS A 61 -57.92 -21.20 29.25
N THR A 62 -57.52 -22.39 29.68
CA THR A 62 -56.11 -22.80 29.73
C THR A 62 -55.47 -22.73 28.34
N ALA A 63 -56.12 -23.27 27.30
CA ALA A 63 -55.61 -23.22 25.93
C ALA A 63 -55.46 -21.77 25.41
N PHE A 64 -56.44 -20.90 25.68
CA PHE A 64 -56.36 -19.48 25.34
C PHE A 64 -55.15 -18.78 25.99
N TRP A 65 -54.94 -19.00 27.30
CA TRP A 65 -53.81 -18.41 28.02
C TRP A 65 -52.46 -19.02 27.62
N SER A 66 -52.42 -20.30 27.24
CA SER A 66 -51.22 -20.94 26.67
C SER A 66 -50.83 -20.35 25.31
N VAL A 67 -51.79 -20.15 24.41
CA VAL A 67 -51.52 -19.53 23.09
C VAL A 67 -50.99 -18.11 23.27
N LEU A 68 -51.61 -17.33 24.16
CA LEU A 68 -51.17 -15.96 24.46
C LEU A 68 -49.75 -15.96 25.05
N PHE A 69 -49.44 -16.90 25.95
CA PHE A 69 -48.10 -17.06 26.53
C PHE A 69 -47.04 -17.35 25.45
N PHE A 70 -47.25 -18.37 24.60
CA PHE A 70 -46.30 -18.70 23.52
C PHE A 70 -46.17 -17.59 22.49
N LEU A 71 -47.26 -16.87 22.18
CA LEU A 71 -47.20 -15.70 21.30
C LEU A 71 -46.29 -14.61 21.88
N THR A 72 -46.47 -14.27 23.16
CA THR A 72 -45.63 -13.25 23.82
C THR A 72 -44.17 -13.68 23.92
N PHE A 73 -43.90 -14.96 24.19
CA PHE A 73 -42.55 -15.51 24.21
C PHE A 73 -41.90 -15.52 22.80
N GLY A 74 -42.66 -15.88 21.76
CA GLY A 74 -42.20 -15.82 20.37
C GLY A 74 -41.82 -14.39 19.94
N LEU A 75 -42.66 -13.40 20.27
CA LEU A 75 -42.35 -11.98 20.02
C LEU A 75 -41.11 -11.51 20.78
N MET A 76 -40.91 -11.98 22.02
CA MET A 76 -39.72 -11.67 22.81
C MET A 76 -38.44 -12.24 22.18
N TYR A 77 -38.44 -13.51 21.72
CA TYR A 77 -37.28 -14.10 21.04
C TYR A 77 -37.04 -13.48 19.66
N TRP A 78 -38.10 -13.11 18.95
CA TRP A 78 -37.98 -12.33 17.72
C TRP A 78 -37.31 -10.98 17.97
N GLN A 79 -37.73 -10.26 19.02
CA GLN A 79 -37.10 -9.01 19.44
C GLN A 79 -35.64 -9.22 19.86
N PHE A 80 -35.35 -10.30 20.58
CA PHE A 80 -33.98 -10.67 20.94
C PHE A 80 -33.13 -10.94 19.69
N GLY A 81 -33.68 -11.61 18.68
CA GLY A 81 -33.03 -11.82 17.39
C GLY A 81 -32.69 -10.52 16.66
N ILE A 82 -33.60 -9.53 16.68
CA ILE A 82 -33.34 -8.20 16.11
C ILE A 82 -32.21 -7.50 16.87
N LEU A 83 -32.27 -7.48 18.21
CA LEU A 83 -31.24 -6.84 19.04
C LEU A 83 -29.88 -7.53 18.91
N TYR A 84 -29.87 -8.86 18.84
CA TYR A 84 -28.66 -9.63 18.62
C TYR A 84 -28.06 -9.32 17.24
N ARG A 85 -28.89 -9.27 16.19
CA ARG A 85 -28.45 -8.88 14.85
C ARG A 85 -27.88 -7.46 14.83
N GLU A 86 -28.51 -6.51 15.51
CA GLU A 86 -28.03 -5.13 15.58
C GLU A 86 -26.71 -5.04 16.35
N TYR A 87 -26.61 -5.72 17.49
CA TYR A 87 -25.39 -5.77 18.30
C TYR A 87 -24.19 -6.35 17.51
N PHE A 88 -24.40 -7.43 16.76
CA PHE A 88 -23.37 -8.04 15.92
C PHE A 88 -23.24 -7.41 14.53
N SER A 89 -24.03 -6.38 14.21
CA SER A 89 -23.86 -5.60 12.97
C SER A 89 -22.78 -4.54 13.08
N TYR A 90 -22.32 -4.23 14.30
CA TYR A 90 -21.29 -3.23 14.59
C TYR A 90 -21.49 -1.91 13.83
N PRO A 91 -22.65 -1.25 13.98
CA PRO A 91 -22.94 -0.03 13.23
C PRO A 91 -21.98 1.08 13.67
N VAL A 92 -21.34 1.72 12.71
CA VAL A 92 -20.40 2.84 12.95
C VAL A 92 -21.08 4.18 12.65
N ASN A 93 -20.94 5.14 13.57
CA ASN A 93 -21.39 6.52 13.36
C ASN A 93 -20.19 7.39 12.97
N LEU A 94 -20.20 7.93 11.75
CA LEU A 94 -19.15 8.82 11.25
C LEU A 94 -19.47 10.27 11.61
N ASN A 95 -18.63 10.89 12.43
CA ASN A 95 -18.72 12.32 12.73
C ASN A 95 -17.62 13.07 11.96
N LEU A 96 -18.02 13.96 11.06
CA LEU A 96 -17.09 14.82 10.32
C LEU A 96 -16.89 16.13 11.09
N ASN A 97 -15.69 16.36 11.59
CA ASN A 97 -15.31 17.62 12.23
C ASN A 97 -14.24 18.32 11.39
N LEU A 98 -14.42 19.62 11.12
CA LEU A 98 -13.46 20.45 10.40
C LEU A 98 -12.75 21.34 11.40
N ASN A 99 -11.57 20.94 11.84
CA ASN A 99 -10.74 21.74 12.72
C ASN A 99 -9.91 22.75 11.91
N SER A 100 -9.90 24.02 12.33
CA SER A 100 -8.99 25.06 11.80
C SER A 100 -7.67 25.11 12.57
N ASP A 101 -7.11 23.94 12.88
CA ASP A 101 -5.85 23.83 13.62
C ASP A 101 -4.65 24.10 12.70
N ARG A 102 -3.50 24.42 13.30
CA ARG A 102 -2.23 24.52 12.56
C ARG A 102 -1.92 23.17 11.92
N LEU A 103 -1.87 23.12 10.60
CA LEU A 103 -1.61 21.89 9.86
C LEU A 103 -0.10 21.66 9.81
N ALA A 104 0.31 20.46 10.22
CA ALA A 104 1.65 19.96 9.91
C ALA A 104 1.82 19.92 8.38
N PHE A 105 2.81 20.64 7.87
CA PHE A 105 3.13 20.60 6.45
C PHE A 105 3.69 19.21 6.13
N PRO A 106 3.22 18.52 5.07
CA PRO A 106 3.67 17.16 4.76
C PRO A 106 5.16 17.13 4.40
N ALA A 107 5.74 15.94 4.33
CA ALA A 107 7.04 15.76 3.72
C ALA A 107 6.90 15.85 2.21
N VAL A 108 7.88 16.50 1.56
CA VAL A 108 7.89 16.68 0.10
C VAL A 108 9.20 16.16 -0.45
N THR A 109 9.11 15.12 -1.26
CA THR A 109 10.26 14.54 -1.96
C THR A 109 10.30 15.03 -3.40
N LEU A 110 11.46 15.51 -3.81
CA LEU A 110 11.76 15.87 -5.19
C LEU A 110 12.87 14.98 -5.71
N CYS A 111 12.63 14.33 -6.83
CA CYS A 111 13.64 13.58 -7.56
C CYS A 111 13.94 14.24 -8.90
N THR A 112 15.21 14.15 -9.30
CA THR A 112 15.59 14.32 -10.69
C THR A 112 14.87 13.28 -11.56
N LEU A 113 14.76 13.51 -12.86
CA LEU A 113 14.33 12.48 -13.82
C LEU A 113 15.49 11.95 -14.67
N ASN A 114 16.73 12.26 -14.29
CA ASN A 114 17.94 11.95 -15.04
C ASN A 114 18.91 11.15 -14.15
N PRO A 115 18.96 9.80 -14.26
CA PRO A 115 19.85 8.98 -13.47
C PRO A 115 21.30 9.25 -13.87
N TYR A 116 22.16 9.45 -12.87
CA TYR A 116 23.52 9.90 -13.10
C TYR A 116 24.44 8.78 -13.61
N ARG A 117 25.39 9.15 -14.47
CA ARG A 117 26.48 8.25 -14.89
C ARG A 117 27.62 8.32 -13.88
N TYR A 118 27.51 7.53 -12.83
CA TYR A 118 28.58 7.43 -11.85
C TYR A 118 29.90 6.99 -12.48
N SER A 119 30.97 7.70 -12.13
CA SER A 119 32.33 7.44 -12.61
C SER A 119 32.75 5.98 -12.38
N ALA A 120 32.30 5.38 -11.27
CA ALA A 120 32.56 4.00 -10.90
C ALA A 120 32.00 2.94 -11.88
N ILE A 121 30.82 3.19 -12.48
CA ILE A 121 30.19 2.26 -13.44
C ILE A 121 30.29 2.71 -14.88
N ARG A 122 30.88 3.88 -15.15
CA ARG A 122 31.01 4.46 -16.49
C ARG A 122 31.51 3.46 -17.54
N LYS A 123 32.59 2.72 -17.23
CA LYS A 123 33.13 1.70 -18.16
C LYS A 123 32.12 0.58 -18.50
N LYS A 124 31.33 0.14 -17.52
CA LYS A 124 30.30 -0.89 -17.74
C LYS A 124 29.11 -0.33 -18.53
N LEU A 125 28.76 0.93 -18.29
CA LEU A 125 27.72 1.62 -19.05
C LEU A 125 28.14 1.87 -20.50
N ASP A 126 29.40 2.23 -20.75
CA ASP A 126 29.92 2.41 -22.11
C ASP A 126 29.87 1.10 -22.91
N GLU A 127 30.13 -0.06 -22.27
CA GLU A 127 29.96 -1.38 -22.88
C GLU A 127 28.48 -1.68 -23.20
N LEU A 128 27.57 -1.35 -22.28
CA LEU A 128 26.12 -1.51 -22.49
C LEU A 128 25.60 -0.63 -23.63
N ASP A 129 26.07 0.62 -23.71
CA ASP A 129 25.73 1.55 -24.78
C ASP A 129 26.22 1.05 -26.14
N GLN A 130 27.41 0.45 -26.19
CA GLN A 130 27.96 -0.13 -27.42
C GLN A 130 27.10 -1.31 -27.92
N ILE A 131 26.65 -2.18 -27.00
CA ILE A 131 25.76 -3.30 -27.34
C ILE A 131 24.40 -2.78 -27.80
N THR A 132 23.88 -1.73 -27.17
CA THR A 132 22.62 -1.10 -27.57
C THR A 132 22.73 -0.50 -28.96
N HIS A 133 23.81 0.22 -29.24
CA HIS A 133 24.09 0.79 -30.55
C HIS A 133 24.11 -0.28 -31.65
N GLN A 134 24.84 -1.38 -31.43
CA GLN A 134 24.87 -2.51 -32.37
C GLN A 134 23.48 -3.12 -32.57
N THR A 135 22.72 -3.31 -31.50
CA THR A 135 21.36 -3.87 -31.56
C THR A 135 20.40 -2.96 -32.33
N LEU A 136 20.47 -1.65 -32.13
CA LEU A 136 19.65 -0.66 -32.84
C LEU A 136 20.03 -0.57 -34.33
N MET A 137 21.31 -0.71 -34.67
CA MET A 137 21.78 -0.80 -36.05
C MET A 137 21.27 -2.07 -36.74
N ASP A 138 21.43 -3.23 -36.11
CA ASP A 138 21.06 -4.51 -36.70
C ASP A 138 19.54 -4.65 -36.88
N LEU A 139 18.75 -4.16 -35.92
CA LEU A 139 17.30 -4.28 -35.96
C LEU A 139 16.64 -3.14 -36.75
N TYR A 140 17.05 -1.89 -36.52
CA TYR A 140 16.36 -0.71 -37.03
C TYR A 140 17.17 0.12 -38.02
N GLY A 141 18.43 -0.25 -38.30
CA GLY A 141 19.33 0.58 -39.12
C GLY A 141 19.65 1.93 -38.47
N TYR A 142 19.51 2.05 -37.14
CA TYR A 142 19.57 3.34 -36.45
C TYR A 142 20.98 3.75 -36.01
N ASN A 143 21.44 4.80 -36.69
CA ASN A 143 22.42 5.84 -36.41
C ASN A 143 22.64 6.41 -34.99
N MET A 144 22.74 5.67 -33.88
CA MET A 144 22.84 6.35 -32.57
C MET A 144 24.13 7.17 -32.46
N SER A 145 24.00 8.51 -32.41
CA SER A 145 25.10 9.44 -32.17
C SER A 145 25.59 9.30 -30.73
N LEU A 146 26.48 8.36 -30.49
CA LEU A 146 27.21 8.26 -29.23
C LEU A 146 27.97 9.57 -29.03
N SER A 147 27.63 10.33 -27.98
CA SER A 147 28.41 11.50 -27.59
C SER A 147 29.79 11.00 -27.19
N ARG A 148 30.73 11.09 -28.14
CA ARG A 148 32.07 10.53 -28.06
C ARG A 148 32.83 11.35 -27.02
N SER A 149 32.96 10.84 -25.80
CA SER A 149 33.99 11.36 -24.90
C SER A 149 35.35 10.98 -25.47
N ASP A 150 36.05 11.97 -26.04
CA ASP A 150 37.39 11.85 -26.61
C ASP A 150 38.40 11.32 -25.59
N TRP A 151 38.56 10.00 -25.49
CA TRP A 151 39.78 9.37 -24.97
C TRP A 151 40.04 8.06 -25.71
N SER A 152 41.00 8.11 -26.63
CA SER A 152 41.58 6.95 -27.30
C SER A 152 42.27 6.05 -26.25
N VAL A 153 41.64 4.93 -25.91
CA VAL A 153 42.30 3.87 -25.13
C VAL A 153 43.08 2.98 -26.12
N PRO A 154 44.40 2.81 -25.98
CA PRO A 154 45.17 1.89 -26.80
C PRO A 154 44.67 0.46 -26.60
N GLY A 155 44.31 -0.18 -27.70
CA GLY A 155 43.79 -1.54 -27.72
C GLY A 155 44.75 -2.53 -27.09
N THR A 156 44.33 -3.15 -25.99
CA THR A 156 44.75 -4.50 -25.62
C THR A 156 43.49 -5.35 -25.61
N GLN A 157 43.29 -6.08 -26.72
CA GLN A 157 42.25 -7.10 -26.86
C GLN A 157 42.52 -8.23 -25.86
N LYS A 158 41.98 -8.11 -24.65
CA LYS A 158 41.60 -9.28 -23.87
C LYS A 158 40.11 -9.49 -24.09
N ARG A 159 39.78 -10.45 -24.96
CA ARG A 159 38.44 -11.03 -25.09
C ARG A 159 38.04 -11.64 -23.74
N SER A 160 37.47 -10.84 -22.85
CA SER A 160 36.65 -11.33 -21.76
C SER A 160 35.21 -11.32 -22.25
N SER A 161 34.81 -12.35 -22.99
CA SER A 161 33.40 -12.54 -23.35
C SER A 161 32.63 -12.98 -22.09
N ARG A 162 32.27 -12.02 -21.24
CA ARG A 162 31.02 -12.15 -20.50
C ARG A 162 29.98 -11.45 -21.37
N SER A 163 29.56 -12.12 -22.44
CA SER A 163 28.42 -11.66 -23.22
C SER A 163 27.26 -11.47 -22.24
N LEU A 164 26.72 -10.24 -22.15
CA LEU A 164 25.48 -10.02 -21.41
C LEU A 164 24.45 -11.03 -21.91
N LEU A 165 24.01 -11.92 -21.02
CA LEU A 165 23.42 -13.22 -21.34
C LEU A 165 22.05 -13.13 -22.05
N HIS A 166 21.51 -11.92 -22.21
CA HIS A 166 20.11 -11.68 -22.57
C HIS A 166 20.01 -10.62 -23.66
N GLN A 167 20.45 -10.89 -24.89
CA GLN A 167 20.38 -9.91 -25.99
C GLN A 167 18.94 -9.74 -26.50
N VAL A 168 18.56 -8.52 -26.89
CA VAL A 168 17.25 -8.25 -27.51
C VAL A 168 17.18 -8.88 -28.90
N GLN A 169 16.11 -9.60 -29.19
CA GLN A 169 15.90 -10.33 -30.44
C GLN A 169 14.45 -10.18 -30.94
N ARG A 170 14.26 -10.28 -32.26
CA ARG A 170 12.92 -10.33 -32.88
C ARG A 170 12.32 -11.72 -32.76
N HIS A 171 11.03 -11.77 -32.43
CA HIS A 171 10.22 -12.98 -32.41
C HIS A 171 9.41 -13.10 -33.73
N PRO A 172 9.23 -14.31 -34.31
CA PRO A 172 9.76 -15.60 -33.90
C PRO A 172 11.19 -15.88 -34.39
N LEU A 173 11.96 -16.64 -33.60
CA LEU A 173 13.28 -17.16 -33.96
C LEU A 173 13.16 -18.27 -35.01
N ARG A 174 13.04 -17.92 -36.29
CA ARG A 174 13.09 -18.90 -37.40
C ARG A 174 14.13 -18.51 -38.47
N ARG A 175 15.33 -19.09 -38.38
CA ARG A 175 16.17 -19.47 -39.55
C ARG A 175 15.73 -20.91 -39.91
N GLN A 176 15.49 -21.37 -41.12
CA GLN A 176 16.08 -21.11 -42.45
C GLN A 176 15.11 -21.74 -43.48
N LYS A 177 14.79 -21.02 -44.57
CA LYS A 177 14.87 -21.45 -45.99
C LYS A 177 14.06 -20.43 -46.81
N ARG A 178 14.73 -19.52 -47.50
CA ARG A 178 14.11 -18.75 -48.58
C ARG A 178 14.70 -19.30 -49.86
N ASP A 179 13.91 -20.10 -50.56
CA ASP A 179 14.14 -20.37 -51.97
C ASP A 179 14.07 -19.03 -52.72
N ASN A 180 14.95 -18.89 -53.71
CA ASN A 180 15.06 -17.74 -54.60
C ASN A 180 13.71 -17.37 -55.20
N VAL A 181 13.22 -16.17 -54.91
CA VAL A 181 12.25 -15.49 -55.78
C VAL A 181 12.69 -14.04 -55.92
N ASN A 182 13.12 -13.68 -57.12
CA ASN A 182 13.37 -12.31 -57.54
C ASN A 182 12.03 -11.58 -57.64
N VAL A 183 11.84 -10.53 -56.83
CA VAL A 183 10.81 -9.52 -57.08
C VAL A 183 11.48 -8.16 -57.02
N VAL A 184 11.67 -7.58 -58.20
CA VAL A 184 11.97 -6.16 -58.40
C VAL A 184 10.73 -5.36 -57.99
N ASN A 185 10.87 -4.31 -57.19
CA ASN A 185 9.94 -3.17 -57.14
C ASN A 185 10.58 -1.91 -56.52
N LEU A 186 10.09 -0.76 -56.98
CA LEU A 186 10.59 0.62 -56.89
C LEU A 186 10.70 1.22 -55.47
N PRO A 187 11.40 2.37 -55.29
CA PRO A 187 11.65 2.97 -53.98
C PRO A 187 10.46 3.79 -53.46
N GLU A 188 9.79 3.29 -52.42
CA GLU A 188 8.91 4.09 -51.56
C GLU A 188 9.66 4.48 -50.28
N ASN A 189 9.86 5.80 -50.08
CA ASN A 189 10.61 6.40 -48.96
C ASN A 189 9.81 6.45 -47.64
N SER A 190 9.15 5.35 -47.28
CA SER A 190 8.53 5.17 -45.96
C SER A 190 8.52 3.68 -45.66
N PRO A 191 9.07 3.21 -44.52
CA PRO A 191 9.02 1.80 -44.20
C PRO A 191 7.57 1.39 -43.97
N SER A 192 7.03 0.54 -44.85
CA SER A 192 5.73 -0.09 -44.67
C SER A 192 5.81 -1.04 -43.48
N VAL A 193 5.32 -0.61 -42.32
CA VAL A 193 5.20 -1.45 -41.13
C VAL A 193 4.04 -2.42 -41.35
N ASP A 194 4.35 -3.62 -41.84
CA ASP A 194 3.41 -4.72 -41.91
C ASP A 194 2.93 -5.07 -40.50
N LYS A 195 1.61 -5.04 -40.31
CA LYS A 195 0.92 -4.99 -39.00
C LYS A 195 0.81 -6.34 -38.29
N ASN A 196 1.40 -7.40 -38.83
CA ASN A 196 1.24 -8.75 -38.31
C ASN A 196 2.51 -9.24 -37.60
N ASP A 197 2.43 -9.33 -36.26
CA ASP A 197 3.22 -10.20 -35.38
C ASP A 197 4.73 -10.00 -35.22
N TRP A 198 5.29 -8.81 -35.50
CA TRP A 198 6.65 -8.55 -35.05
C TRP A 198 6.66 -8.14 -33.58
N LYS A 199 6.86 -9.11 -32.68
CA LYS A 199 7.19 -8.83 -31.28
C LYS A 199 8.70 -8.79 -31.12
N ILE A 200 9.19 -7.88 -30.30
CA ILE A 200 10.61 -7.75 -29.98
C ILE A 200 10.78 -7.88 -28.48
N GLY A 201 11.83 -8.57 -28.04
CA GLY A 201 11.96 -8.92 -26.64
C GLY A 201 13.30 -9.52 -26.31
N PHE A 202 13.45 -9.96 -25.07
CA PHE A 202 14.62 -10.71 -24.62
C PHE A 202 14.17 -11.94 -23.85
N VAL A 203 15.08 -12.91 -23.73
CA VAL A 203 14.82 -14.18 -23.06
C VAL A 203 15.49 -14.14 -21.71
N LEU A 204 14.81 -14.62 -20.67
CA LEU A 204 15.36 -14.83 -19.33
C LEU A 204 15.33 -16.33 -19.06
N CYS A 205 16.50 -16.92 -18.81
CA CYS A 205 16.60 -18.35 -18.54
C CYS A 205 17.03 -18.60 -17.09
N SER A 206 16.49 -19.66 -16.50
CA SER A 206 17.02 -20.25 -15.28
C SER A 206 18.46 -20.72 -15.49
N GLU A 207 19.23 -20.88 -14.41
CA GLU A 207 20.65 -21.31 -14.43
C GLU A 207 20.88 -22.60 -15.24
N ASN A 208 19.90 -23.51 -15.25
CA ASN A 208 19.96 -24.77 -15.98
C ASN A 208 19.53 -24.67 -17.46
N ASN A 209 19.15 -23.48 -17.95
CA ASN A 209 18.58 -23.23 -19.29
C ASN A 209 17.36 -24.11 -19.64
N LYS A 210 16.70 -24.69 -18.64
CA LYS A 210 15.52 -25.56 -18.84
C LYS A 210 14.21 -24.79 -18.86
N ASP A 211 14.14 -23.72 -18.08
CA ASP A 211 12.98 -22.85 -17.99
C ASP A 211 13.40 -21.46 -18.47
N CYS A 212 12.86 -21.06 -19.62
CA CYS A 212 13.19 -19.81 -20.28
C CYS A 212 11.90 -19.03 -20.54
N PHE A 213 11.84 -17.83 -19.97
CA PHE A 213 10.74 -16.90 -20.14
C PHE A 213 11.06 -15.90 -21.27
N HIS A 214 10.14 -15.76 -22.21
CA HIS A 214 10.27 -14.82 -23.32
C HIS A 214 9.49 -13.54 -23.00
N GLN A 215 10.20 -12.48 -22.64
CA GLN A 215 9.60 -11.18 -22.38
C GLN A 215 9.49 -10.41 -23.71
N ALA A 216 8.27 -10.35 -24.25
CA ALA A 216 8.00 -9.82 -25.58
C ALA A 216 7.15 -8.53 -25.49
N TYR A 217 7.53 -7.53 -26.28
CA TYR A 217 6.87 -6.23 -26.37
C TYR A 217 6.31 -5.99 -27.77
N SER A 218 5.27 -5.16 -27.84
CA SER A 218 4.68 -4.69 -29.10
C SER A 218 5.46 -3.53 -29.73
N SER A 219 6.29 -2.83 -28.95
CA SER A 219 7.05 -1.66 -29.38
C SER A 219 8.55 -1.88 -29.19
N GLY A 220 9.33 -1.45 -30.17
CA GLY A 220 10.80 -1.40 -30.08
C GLY A 220 11.31 -0.45 -29.02
N VAL A 221 10.59 0.65 -28.78
CA VAL A 221 10.95 1.66 -27.77
C VAL A 221 10.87 1.03 -26.38
N ASP A 222 9.75 0.37 -26.07
CA ASP A 222 9.55 -0.26 -24.77
C ASP A 222 10.51 -1.45 -24.59
N ALA A 223 10.72 -2.27 -25.63
CA ALA A 223 11.66 -3.38 -25.54
C ALA A 223 13.09 -2.95 -25.24
N VAL A 224 13.59 -1.90 -25.91
CA VAL A 224 14.95 -1.40 -25.69
C VAL A 224 15.06 -0.72 -24.33
N ARG A 225 14.05 0.07 -23.94
CA ARG A 225 14.02 0.73 -22.62
C ARG A 225 14.04 -0.29 -21.48
N GLU A 226 13.16 -1.28 -21.53
CA GLU A 226 13.07 -2.31 -20.48
C GLU A 226 14.31 -3.19 -20.43
N TRP A 227 14.86 -3.55 -21.59
CA TRP A 227 16.12 -4.28 -21.65
C TRP A 227 17.29 -3.49 -21.07
N TYR A 228 17.39 -2.20 -21.40
CA TYR A 228 18.45 -1.33 -20.89
C TYR A 228 18.30 -1.15 -19.37
N SER A 229 17.07 -0.91 -18.90
CA SER A 229 16.73 -0.82 -17.48
C SER A 229 17.15 -2.08 -16.71
N PHE A 230 16.83 -3.26 -17.23
CA PHE A 230 17.22 -4.54 -16.63
C PHE A 230 18.73 -4.68 -16.44
N HIS A 231 19.54 -4.35 -17.46
CA HIS A 231 21.00 -4.43 -17.34
C HIS A 231 21.58 -3.31 -16.47
N TYR A 232 21.03 -2.11 -16.56
CA TYR A 232 21.45 -0.96 -15.76
C TYR A 232 21.28 -1.23 -14.26
N ILE A 233 20.12 -1.73 -13.83
CA ILE A 233 19.85 -2.07 -12.42
C ILE A 233 20.81 -3.15 -11.92
N ASN A 234 21.08 -4.18 -12.72
CA ASN A 234 22.02 -5.24 -12.36
C ASN A 234 23.46 -4.72 -12.23
N ILE A 235 23.86 -3.76 -13.08
CA ILE A 235 25.18 -3.11 -12.98
C ILE A 235 25.25 -2.26 -11.70
N LEU A 236 24.19 -1.50 -11.41
CA LEU A 236 24.11 -0.63 -10.24
C LEU A 236 24.13 -1.44 -8.94
N ALA A 237 23.44 -2.58 -8.88
CA ALA A 237 23.38 -3.46 -7.72
C ALA A 237 24.73 -4.08 -7.32
N GLN A 238 25.71 -4.12 -8.23
CA GLN A 238 27.06 -4.61 -7.94
C GLN A 238 27.94 -3.59 -7.22
N MET A 239 27.44 -2.39 -6.92
CA MET A 239 28.21 -1.32 -6.28
C MET A 239 28.29 -1.54 -4.77
N PRO A 240 29.50 -1.65 -4.19
CA PRO A 240 29.69 -2.00 -2.79
C PRO A 240 29.57 -0.82 -1.82
N ASP A 241 29.63 0.43 -2.31
CA ASP A 241 29.62 1.61 -1.45
C ASP A 241 28.60 2.65 -1.93
N ALA A 242 27.58 2.89 -1.11
CA ALA A 242 26.60 3.94 -1.33
C ALA A 242 27.24 5.35 -1.31
N LYS A 243 28.40 5.53 -0.68
CA LYS A 243 29.12 6.81 -0.67
C LYS A 243 29.78 7.14 -2.01
N ALA A 244 30.06 6.14 -2.85
CA ALA A 244 30.52 6.38 -4.21
C ALA A 244 29.40 6.91 -5.14
N LEU A 245 28.15 6.91 -4.67
CA LEU A 245 26.98 7.51 -5.31
C LEU A 245 26.68 8.94 -4.79
N ASP A 246 27.44 9.41 -3.79
CA ASP A 246 27.21 10.67 -3.09
C ASP A 246 27.95 11.84 -3.75
N GLU A 247 27.79 11.99 -5.07
CA GLU A 247 27.95 13.30 -5.71
C GLU A 247 26.61 14.05 -5.52
N SER A 248 26.37 14.53 -4.29
CA SER A 248 25.17 15.27 -3.94
C SER A 248 25.22 16.69 -4.53
N ASP A 249 24.66 16.83 -5.72
CA ASP A 249 24.60 18.07 -6.48
C ASP A 249 23.36 18.92 -6.12
N PHE A 250 23.09 19.11 -4.82
CA PHE A 250 21.89 19.80 -4.34
C PHE A 250 21.74 21.21 -4.94
N GLU A 251 22.81 22.00 -4.90
CA GLU A 251 22.86 23.38 -5.45
C GLU A 251 22.69 23.43 -6.97
N ASN A 252 22.98 22.33 -7.68
CA ASN A 252 22.78 22.24 -9.12
C ASN A 252 21.32 21.90 -9.46
N PHE A 253 20.59 21.24 -8.56
CA PHE A 253 19.20 20.81 -8.80
C PHE A 253 18.16 21.79 -8.24
N ILE A 254 18.34 22.27 -7.00
CA ILE A 254 17.39 23.18 -6.34
C ILE A 254 18.02 24.56 -6.27
N TYR A 255 17.51 25.49 -7.10
CA TYR A 255 18.05 26.84 -7.23
C TYR A 255 17.55 27.79 -6.14
N SER A 256 16.31 27.60 -5.68
CA SER A 256 15.73 28.41 -4.61
C SER A 256 14.68 27.63 -3.86
N CYS A 257 14.74 27.69 -2.53
CA CYS A 257 13.76 27.14 -1.62
C CYS A 257 13.15 28.24 -0.75
N ARG A 258 11.82 28.37 -0.75
CA ARG A 258 11.08 29.23 0.18
C ARG A 258 9.94 28.49 0.83
N PHE A 259 9.82 28.61 2.14
CA PHE A 259 8.68 28.10 2.90
C PHE A 259 8.17 29.20 3.83
N ASN A 260 6.88 29.52 3.72
CA ASN A 260 6.25 30.56 4.53
C ASN A 260 7.03 31.91 4.47
N GLU A 261 7.32 32.35 3.25
CA GLU A 261 8.12 33.53 2.88
C GLU A 261 9.61 33.52 3.30
N ALA A 262 10.04 32.61 4.18
CA ALA A 262 11.43 32.44 4.62
C ALA A 262 12.22 31.52 3.68
N THR A 263 13.54 31.75 3.56
CA THR A 263 14.42 30.90 2.75
C THR A 263 14.71 29.58 3.45
N CYS A 264 14.65 28.47 2.70
CA CYS A 264 14.92 27.11 3.18
C CYS A 264 16.14 26.45 2.53
N ASP A 265 17.03 27.23 1.90
CA ASP A 265 18.22 26.71 1.21
C ASP A 265 19.18 25.98 2.15
N LYS A 266 19.22 26.36 3.43
CA LYS A 266 20.01 25.70 4.49
C LYS A 266 19.19 24.72 5.34
N ALA A 267 17.97 24.38 4.92
CA ALA A 267 17.15 23.44 5.67
C ALA A 267 17.78 22.04 5.63
N ASN A 268 17.59 21.28 6.71
CA ASN A 268 17.97 19.87 6.73
C ASN A 268 17.05 19.12 5.75
N TYR A 269 17.62 18.57 4.70
CA TYR A 269 16.97 17.63 3.79
C TYR A 269 17.61 16.25 3.93
N THR A 270 16.83 15.20 3.71
CA THR A 270 17.37 13.86 3.53
C THR A 270 17.61 13.61 2.05
N HIS A 271 18.75 13.01 1.72
CA HIS A 271 19.12 12.66 0.35
C HIS A 271 19.17 11.15 0.21
N PHE A 272 18.63 10.64 -0.90
CA PHE A 272 18.77 9.25 -1.31
C PHE A 272 18.80 9.17 -2.82
N HIS A 273 19.38 8.08 -3.34
CA HIS A 273 19.42 7.82 -4.77
C HIS A 273 18.35 6.79 -5.16
N HIS A 274 17.51 7.14 -6.12
CA HIS A 274 16.56 6.23 -6.75
C HIS A 274 17.15 5.65 -8.04
N PRO A 275 17.24 4.31 -8.20
CA PRO A 275 17.84 3.68 -9.37
C PRO A 275 17.29 4.15 -10.73
N LEU A 276 16.01 4.51 -10.81
CA LEU A 276 15.37 4.90 -12.06
C LEU A 276 15.31 6.43 -12.30
N TYR A 277 15.29 7.22 -11.23
CA TYR A 277 15.04 8.66 -11.32
C TYR A 277 16.32 9.49 -11.07
N GLY A 278 17.26 8.96 -10.29
CA GLY A 278 18.49 9.64 -9.89
C GLY A 278 18.41 10.17 -8.47
N ASN A 279 18.90 11.39 -8.26
CA ASN A 279 18.99 11.99 -6.92
C ASN A 279 17.62 12.47 -6.44
N CYS A 280 17.29 12.12 -5.20
CA CYS A 280 16.06 12.51 -4.52
C CYS A 280 16.37 13.24 -3.21
N TYR A 281 15.59 14.29 -2.94
CA TYR A 281 15.72 15.13 -1.77
C TYR A 281 14.35 15.25 -1.09
N THR A 282 14.28 14.92 0.19
CA THR A 282 13.05 15.04 0.97
C THR A 282 13.17 16.17 1.98
N PHE A 283 12.22 17.09 1.92
CA PHE A 283 12.05 18.18 2.86
C PHE A 283 11.08 17.79 3.97
N ASN A 284 11.36 18.30 5.18
CA ASN A 284 10.52 18.09 6.37
C ASN A 284 10.31 16.61 6.73
N ASP A 285 11.30 15.77 6.43
CA ASP A 285 11.36 14.36 6.81
C ASP A 285 11.95 14.21 8.22
N ASN A 286 11.19 13.62 9.13
CA ASN A 286 11.61 13.24 10.49
C ASN A 286 12.54 14.27 11.20
N SER A 287 12.18 15.56 11.11
CA SER A 287 13.01 16.65 11.64
C SER A 287 12.51 17.13 13.01
N SER A 288 13.44 17.60 13.86
CA SER A 288 13.10 18.19 15.16
C SER A 288 12.33 19.50 15.05
N SER A 289 12.39 20.19 13.91
CA SER A 289 11.65 21.43 13.65
C SER A 289 10.65 21.23 12.51
N LEU A 290 9.50 20.63 12.83
CA LEU A 290 8.43 20.36 11.86
C LEU A 290 7.91 21.66 11.23
N TRP A 291 7.82 21.68 9.91
CA TRP A 291 7.16 22.77 9.20
C TRP A 291 5.66 22.71 9.45
N THR A 292 5.08 23.86 9.79
CA THR A 292 3.63 24.00 10.01
C THR A 292 3.09 25.14 9.19
N SER A 293 1.89 24.96 8.64
CA SER A 293 1.16 25.98 7.90
C SER A 293 -0.09 26.36 8.68
N SER A 294 -0.21 27.64 9.03
CA SER A 294 -1.34 28.19 9.78
C SER A 294 -2.41 28.80 8.86
N LEU A 295 -2.02 29.25 7.67
CA LEU A 295 -2.88 29.94 6.72
C LEU A 295 -2.75 29.30 5.34
N PRO A 296 -3.87 28.93 4.68
CA PRO A 296 -3.82 28.50 3.30
C PRO A 296 -3.40 29.67 2.39
N GLY A 297 -2.65 29.37 1.35
CA GLY A 297 -2.20 30.36 0.36
C GLY A 297 -0.84 30.01 -0.22
N ILE A 298 -0.57 30.47 -1.45
CA ILE A 298 0.66 30.14 -2.18
C ILE A 298 1.90 30.70 -1.46
N ASN A 299 1.83 31.92 -0.93
CA ASN A 299 2.94 32.56 -0.20
C ASN A 299 3.28 31.85 1.13
N ASN A 300 2.28 31.20 1.74
CA ASN A 300 2.41 30.48 3.02
C ASN A 300 2.74 28.99 2.82
N GLY A 301 2.96 28.56 1.57
CA GLY A 301 3.31 27.20 1.20
C GLY A 301 4.81 27.03 0.94
N LEU A 302 5.15 25.91 0.30
CA LEU A 302 6.47 25.62 -0.23
C LEU A 302 6.57 26.11 -1.68
N SER A 303 7.58 26.93 -1.96
CA SER A 303 7.91 27.43 -3.29
C SER A 303 9.32 27.00 -3.63
N LEU A 304 9.46 26.27 -4.73
CA LEU A 304 10.73 25.73 -5.20
C LEU A 304 11.00 26.18 -6.63
N VAL A 305 12.24 26.58 -6.89
CA VAL A 305 12.76 26.75 -8.26
C VAL A 305 13.77 25.63 -8.50
N VAL A 306 13.44 24.72 -9.40
CA VAL A 306 14.27 23.55 -9.72
C VAL A 306 14.87 23.67 -11.10
N ARG A 307 16.12 23.23 -11.23
CA ARG A 307 16.82 23.11 -12.50
C ARG A 307 16.70 21.67 -12.98
N THR A 308 16.19 21.52 -14.20
CA THR A 308 16.06 20.22 -14.86
C THR A 308 17.12 20.15 -15.96
N GLU A 309 17.98 19.14 -15.92
CA GLU A 309 18.93 18.89 -17.01
C GLU A 309 18.17 18.40 -18.25
N GLN A 310 18.42 19.03 -19.40
CA GLN A 310 17.85 18.62 -20.69
C GLN A 310 18.73 17.62 -21.43
N ASN A 311 20.04 17.64 -21.16
CA ASN A 311 20.97 16.67 -21.69
C ASN A 311 21.03 15.49 -20.72
N ASP A 312 20.19 14.49 -20.97
CA ASP A 312 20.15 13.28 -20.15
C ASP A 312 21.49 12.54 -20.20
N PHE A 313 21.97 12.10 -19.03
CA PHE A 313 23.18 11.30 -18.95
C PHE A 313 22.96 9.93 -19.60
N ILE A 314 21.75 9.37 -19.51
CA ILE A 314 21.41 8.06 -20.06
C ILE A 314 20.14 8.17 -20.91
N PRO A 315 20.25 8.50 -22.22
CA PRO A 315 19.09 8.77 -23.08
C PRO A 315 18.19 7.54 -23.34
N LEU A 316 18.71 6.34 -23.05
CA LEU A 316 17.98 5.08 -23.22
C LEU A 316 17.10 4.73 -22.00
N LEU A 317 17.36 5.39 -20.86
CA LEU A 317 16.64 5.18 -19.60
C LEU A 317 15.81 6.41 -19.22
N SER A 318 16.44 7.59 -19.18
CA SER A 318 15.73 8.87 -19.06
C SER A 318 15.20 9.27 -20.42
N THR A 319 13.91 9.10 -20.62
CA THR A 319 13.20 9.56 -21.83
C THR A 319 12.21 10.68 -21.51
N VAL A 320 12.25 11.18 -20.27
CA VAL A 320 11.35 12.20 -19.74
C VAL A 320 12.19 13.32 -19.14
N THR A 321 11.88 14.55 -19.53
CA THR A 321 12.53 15.73 -18.96
C THR A 321 11.62 16.40 -17.94
N GLY A 322 12.20 16.82 -16.82
CA GLY A 322 11.45 17.45 -15.74
C GLY A 322 11.99 17.08 -14.36
N ALA A 323 11.14 17.23 -13.36
CA ALA A 323 11.36 16.75 -11.99
C ALA A 323 10.15 15.95 -11.55
N ARG A 324 10.35 14.98 -10.65
CA ARG A 324 9.27 14.21 -10.06
C ARG A 324 9.07 14.65 -8.62
N VAL A 325 7.83 14.94 -8.24
CA VAL A 325 7.48 15.43 -6.92
C VAL A 325 6.51 14.45 -6.27
N MET A 326 6.71 14.16 -5.00
CA MET A 326 5.81 13.35 -4.18
C MET A 326 5.56 14.06 -2.85
N VAL A 327 4.31 14.00 -2.40
CA VAL A 327 3.90 14.48 -1.08
C VAL A 327 3.50 13.26 -0.26
N HIS A 328 4.03 13.14 0.94
CA HIS A 328 3.75 12.01 1.84
C HIS A 328 3.77 12.44 3.31
N ASP A 329 3.34 11.54 4.20
CA ASP A 329 3.41 11.77 5.65
C ASP A 329 4.87 11.72 6.13
N GLN A 330 5.20 12.46 7.20
CA GLN A 330 6.59 12.68 7.63
C GLN A 330 7.31 11.44 8.18
N ASN A 331 6.57 10.37 8.48
CA ASN A 331 7.12 9.10 8.96
C ASN A 331 6.95 7.98 7.92
N GLU A 332 6.48 8.32 6.72
CA GLU A 332 6.33 7.39 5.61
C GLU A 332 7.52 7.56 4.65
N PRO A 333 8.09 6.47 4.12
CA PRO A 333 9.12 6.58 3.10
C PRO A 333 8.55 7.07 1.76
N ALA A 334 9.41 7.70 0.95
CA ALA A 334 9.03 8.23 -0.35
C ALA A 334 8.96 7.15 -1.44
N PHE A 335 7.78 6.55 -1.64
CA PHE A 335 7.50 5.62 -2.74
C PHE A 335 7.26 6.34 -4.08
N MET A 336 8.34 6.76 -4.73
CA MET A 336 8.30 7.59 -5.94
C MET A 336 7.59 6.94 -7.15
N ASP A 337 7.56 5.62 -7.24
CA ASP A 337 6.90 4.90 -8.34
C ASP A 337 5.37 5.00 -8.27
N ASP A 338 4.80 4.94 -7.07
CA ASP A 338 3.35 4.91 -6.87
C ASP A 338 2.74 6.30 -6.66
N GLY A 339 3.40 7.15 -5.85
CA GLY A 339 2.84 8.42 -5.38
C GLY A 339 3.38 9.68 -6.08
N GLY A 340 4.40 9.53 -6.93
CA GLY A 340 5.04 10.65 -7.60
C GLY A 340 4.26 11.16 -8.82
N PHE A 341 4.34 12.47 -9.08
CA PHE A 341 3.89 13.09 -10.33
C PHE A 341 5.00 13.90 -10.97
N ASN A 342 4.98 14.00 -12.30
CA ASN A 342 6.00 14.70 -13.06
C ASN A 342 5.62 16.16 -13.26
N VAL A 343 6.60 17.04 -13.07
CA VAL A 343 6.51 18.48 -13.29
C VAL A 343 7.28 18.83 -14.55
N ARG A 344 6.62 19.56 -15.45
CA ARG A 344 7.19 19.94 -16.75
C ARG A 344 8.19 21.09 -16.58
N PRO A 345 9.34 21.05 -17.29
CA PRO A 345 10.29 22.16 -17.27
C PRO A 345 9.72 23.41 -17.96
N GLY A 346 10.16 24.60 -17.52
CA GLY A 346 9.83 25.88 -18.15
C GLY A 346 8.44 26.44 -17.83
N ILE A 347 7.70 25.83 -16.90
CA ILE A 347 6.40 26.32 -16.43
C ILE A 347 6.34 26.34 -14.90
N GLU A 348 5.51 27.22 -14.34
CA GLU A 348 5.13 27.15 -12.94
C GLU A 348 4.01 26.13 -12.75
N THR A 349 4.17 25.21 -11.79
CA THR A 349 3.14 24.22 -11.45
C THR A 349 2.66 24.45 -10.02
N SER A 350 1.49 25.06 -9.88
CA SER A 350 0.88 25.30 -8.57
C SER A 350 0.10 24.06 -8.10
N ILE A 351 0.61 23.39 -7.06
CA ILE A 351 0.04 22.14 -6.55
C ILE A 351 -0.78 22.45 -5.30
N SER A 352 -2.10 22.27 -5.39
CA SER A 352 -3.02 22.41 -4.26
C SER A 352 -3.29 21.05 -3.62
N MET A 353 -3.16 20.97 -2.30
CA MET A 353 -3.33 19.72 -1.54
C MET A 353 -4.61 19.78 -0.71
N ARG A 354 -5.27 18.63 -0.56
CA ARG A 354 -6.40 18.43 0.36
C ARG A 354 -6.09 17.20 1.19
N LYS A 355 -5.99 17.39 2.50
CA LYS A 355 -5.84 16.31 3.48
C LYS A 355 -7.20 15.66 3.78
#